data_AF-A0A2V6YGE8-F1
#
_entry.id   AF-A0A2V6YGE8-F1
#
_cell.length_a   1.000
_cell.length_b   1.000
_cell.length_c   1.000
_cell.angle_alpha   90.00
_cell.angle_beta   90.00
_cell.angle_gamma   90.00
#
_symmetry.space_group_name_H-M   'P 1'
#
loop_
_entity.id
_entity.type
_entity.pdbx_description
1 polymer ?
#
loop_
_entity_poly.entity_id
_entity_poly.type
_entity_poly.pdbx_seq_one_letter_code
_entity_poly.pdbx_strand_id
1 'polypeptide(L)'
;MLVSMAVPAAADHPRSADEVLAEVRRATEQYRDIARARADGFVQVSGMEARHGYHFMNIKAPVLTAAGMAASTLDLARPPMLLYVERDGVWRLAGVEYALAAPPRPNPLPGAEWHQHEASCHYRDYREAPAPRAADCPTKHPESNEPFVLWHPAFAVAHVWAWIPSPDGPFSEENRALAPYGGMPRAPGHPHPRSETELAYSQVTHRVAGGVLLLVAVLTAWEAWRPRRFPWSALSSTVFVLFGLYLIPTSDPESWPWGPGTFMEIFTDPLVLQHKLLALVPLTYGVIGALRSAGVLARSYWYAVVPTLAILAGASLFVHFHDGRFHVDAIYLQHAAMGLTSIAAGALIFAGRRTVGGEMLIRWGWPGFIGAMGLILLFYVEH
;
A
#
# COMPACT_ATOMS: atom_id res chain seq x y z
N MET A 1 -46.10 1.05 48.90
CA MET A 1 -45.91 1.15 47.45
C MET A 1 -44.91 2.29 47.22
N LEU A 2 -43.61 1.98 47.17
CA LEU A 2 -42.53 2.96 46.98
C LEU A 2 -42.09 2.86 45.52
N VAL A 3 -42.38 3.91 44.75
CA VAL A 3 -41.93 4.04 43.36
C VAL A 3 -40.46 4.40 43.40
N SER A 4 -39.61 3.45 43.01
CA SER A 4 -38.19 3.67 42.78
C SER A 4 -38.04 4.53 41.53
N MET A 5 -37.60 5.79 41.70
CA MET A 5 -37.22 6.63 40.56
C MET A 5 -35.85 6.16 40.07
N ALA A 6 -35.84 5.49 38.92
CA ALA A 6 -34.61 5.22 38.19
C ALA A 6 -34.01 6.55 37.72
N VAL A 7 -32.81 6.86 38.21
CA VAL A 7 -31.97 7.92 37.65
C VAL A 7 -31.61 7.49 36.22
N PRO A 8 -31.86 8.30 35.19
CA PRO A 8 -31.42 7.96 33.84
C PRO A 8 -29.90 7.90 33.84
N ALA A 9 -29.36 6.78 33.36
CA ALA A 9 -27.94 6.67 33.03
C ALA A 9 -27.61 7.83 32.06
N ALA A 10 -26.65 8.67 32.42
CA ALA A 10 -26.15 9.71 31.54
C ALA A 10 -25.69 9.04 30.24
N ALA A 11 -26.41 9.29 29.15
CA ALA A 11 -25.97 8.87 27.83
C ALA A 11 -24.67 9.62 27.53
N ASP A 12 -23.55 8.89 27.41
CA ASP A 12 -22.26 9.43 26.97
C ASP A 12 -22.48 10.23 25.69
N HIS A 13 -22.56 11.55 25.81
CA HIS A 13 -22.63 12.42 24.65
C HIS A 13 -21.21 12.47 24.06
N PRO A 14 -21.06 12.19 22.76
CA PRO A 14 -19.77 12.35 22.11
C PRO A 14 -19.31 13.80 22.32
N ARG A 15 -18.09 13.99 22.83
CA ARG A 15 -17.51 15.32 23.07
C ARG A 15 -17.54 16.13 21.78
N SER A 16 -17.92 17.40 21.88
CA SER A 16 -17.81 18.36 20.80
C SER A 16 -16.33 18.64 20.46
N ALA A 17 -16.07 19.14 19.26
CA ALA A 17 -14.72 19.54 18.85
C ALA A 17 -14.11 20.58 19.81
N ASP A 18 -14.92 21.52 20.31
CA ASP A 18 -14.49 22.55 21.25
C ASP A 18 -14.10 21.98 22.61
N GLU A 19 -14.81 20.98 23.13
CA GLU A 19 -14.47 20.29 24.38
C GLU A 19 -13.14 19.53 24.25
N VAL A 20 -12.91 18.86 23.12
CA VAL A 20 -11.64 18.20 22.83
C VAL A 20 -10.49 19.21 22.77
N LEU A 21 -10.67 20.31 22.02
CA LEU A 21 -9.67 21.36 21.91
C LEU A 21 -9.36 22.02 23.25
N ALA A 22 -10.38 22.29 24.06
CA ALA A 22 -10.23 22.87 25.40
C ALA A 22 -9.41 21.94 26.31
N GLU A 23 -9.68 20.63 26.28
CA GLU A 23 -8.95 19.64 27.06
C GLU A 23 -7.48 19.55 26.63
N VAL A 24 -7.22 19.44 25.33
CA VAL A 24 -5.85 19.36 24.78
C VAL A 24 -5.07 20.63 25.08
N ARG A 25 -5.67 21.82 24.93
CA ARG A 25 -5.04 23.09 25.29
C ARG A 25 -4.68 23.14 26.77
N ARG A 26 -5.63 22.78 27.64
CA ARG A 26 -5.41 22.75 29.10
C ARG A 26 -4.25 21.82 29.47
N ALA A 27 -4.16 20.65 28.84
CA ALA A 27 -3.12 19.66 29.11
C ALA A 27 -1.74 20.05 28.53
N THR A 28 -1.70 20.85 27.48
CA THR A 28 -0.46 21.16 26.74
C THR A 28 0.00 22.62 26.78
N GLU A 29 -0.70 23.51 27.50
CA GLU A 29 -0.32 24.93 27.64
C GLU A 29 1.14 25.08 28.09
N GLN A 30 1.57 24.29 29.08
CA GLN A 30 2.94 24.32 29.59
C GLN A 30 3.99 23.95 28.53
N TYR A 31 3.61 23.16 27.51
CA TYR A 31 4.50 22.72 26.44
C TYR A 31 4.62 23.73 25.31
N ARG A 32 3.91 24.87 25.36
CA ARG A 32 4.24 26.01 24.49
C ARG A 32 5.67 26.49 24.71
N ASP A 33 6.21 26.26 25.91
CA ASP A 33 7.65 26.28 26.17
C ASP A 33 8.23 24.88 25.88
N ILE A 34 8.99 24.76 24.79
CA ILE A 34 9.62 23.51 24.40
C ILE A 34 10.61 22.96 25.45
N ALA A 35 11.19 23.83 26.30
CA ALA A 35 12.07 23.38 27.37
C ALA A 35 11.30 22.55 28.42
N ARG A 36 10.03 22.90 28.68
CA ARG A 36 9.15 22.11 29.56
C ARG A 36 8.82 20.76 28.97
N ALA A 37 8.51 20.71 27.67
CA ALA A 37 8.27 19.44 26.97
C ALA A 37 9.49 18.52 27.07
N ARG A 38 10.69 19.05 26.79
CA ARG A 38 11.94 18.28 26.92
C ARG A 38 12.20 17.81 28.34
N ALA A 39 11.97 18.65 29.34
CA ALA A 39 12.12 18.28 30.75
C ALA A 39 11.16 17.16 31.17
N ASP A 40 9.95 17.12 30.62
CA ASP A 40 8.95 16.11 30.94
C ASP A 40 9.13 14.78 30.17
N GLY A 41 10.07 14.75 29.23
CA GLY A 41 10.49 13.54 28.51
C GLY A 41 10.04 13.47 27.04
N PHE A 42 9.63 14.60 26.46
CA PHE A 42 9.38 14.68 25.03
C PHE A 42 10.69 14.88 24.27
N VAL A 43 10.99 13.95 23.37
CA VAL A 43 12.19 13.95 22.53
C VAL A 43 11.79 14.12 21.08
N GLN A 44 12.57 14.88 20.31
CA GLN A 44 12.35 15.01 18.88
C GLN A 44 12.60 13.66 18.22
N VAL A 45 11.63 13.20 17.44
CA VAL A 45 11.71 11.93 16.70
C VAL A 45 11.63 12.11 15.20
N SER A 46 11.26 13.31 14.72
CA SER A 46 11.23 13.62 13.29
C SER A 46 11.99 14.91 12.92
N GLY A 47 12.27 15.08 11.64
CA GLY A 47 12.62 16.38 11.05
C GLY A 47 11.38 17.27 10.87
N MET A 48 11.53 18.42 10.20
CA MET A 48 10.34 19.22 9.82
C MET A 48 9.59 18.47 8.73
N GLU A 49 8.39 17.98 9.03
CA GLU A 49 7.49 17.40 8.04
C GLU A 49 6.53 18.45 7.51
N ALA A 50 6.43 18.56 6.19
CA ALA A 50 5.59 19.55 5.54
C ALA A 50 4.14 19.37 6.00
N ARG A 51 3.55 20.49 6.46
CA ARG A 51 2.16 20.54 6.94
C ARG A 51 1.86 19.74 8.22
N HIS A 52 2.87 19.17 8.88
CA HIS A 52 2.72 18.40 10.13
C HIS A 52 3.54 19.00 11.27
N GLY A 53 4.75 19.47 10.96
CA GLY A 53 5.69 19.99 11.94
C GLY A 53 6.78 18.99 12.31
N TYR A 54 7.50 19.30 13.37
CA TYR A 54 8.41 18.41 14.05
C TYR A 54 7.65 17.61 15.10
N HIS A 55 7.79 16.29 15.08
CA HIS A 55 7.19 15.38 16.04
C HIS A 55 8.11 15.21 17.25
N PHE A 56 7.55 15.47 18.43
CA PHE A 56 8.18 15.23 19.72
C PHE A 56 7.42 14.15 20.46
N MET A 57 8.01 12.98 20.65
CA MET A 57 7.37 11.85 21.32
C MET A 57 7.75 11.80 22.79
N ASN A 58 6.77 11.51 23.65
CA ASN A 58 7.03 11.20 25.04
C ASN A 58 7.61 9.78 25.15
N ILE A 59 8.87 9.66 25.58
CA ILE A 59 9.53 8.35 25.71
C ILE A 59 8.91 7.43 26.77
N LYS A 60 8.05 7.98 27.65
CA LYS A 60 7.31 7.21 28.66
C LYS A 60 5.94 6.76 28.15
N ALA A 61 5.53 7.19 26.95
CA ALA A 61 4.27 6.75 26.38
C ALA A 61 4.32 5.26 26.03
N PRO A 62 3.22 4.52 26.23
CA PRO A 62 3.15 3.09 25.92
C PRO A 62 3.27 2.79 24.41
N VAL A 63 3.35 3.81 23.56
CA VAL A 63 3.35 3.68 22.09
C VAL A 63 4.61 3.06 21.49
N LEU A 64 5.71 3.02 22.25
CA LEU A 64 6.99 2.48 21.80
C LEU A 64 7.08 0.94 21.80
N THR A 65 6.08 0.24 22.34
CA THR A 65 6.08 -1.23 22.41
C THR A 65 4.77 -1.79 21.88
N ALA A 66 4.79 -2.97 21.25
CA ALA A 66 3.57 -3.63 20.78
C ALA A 66 2.58 -3.91 21.93
N ALA A 67 3.09 -4.32 23.10
CA ALA A 67 2.25 -4.56 24.28
C ALA A 67 1.63 -3.28 24.83
N GLY A 68 2.41 -2.19 24.88
CA GLY A 68 1.90 -0.89 25.28
C GLY A 68 0.88 -0.35 24.28
N MET A 69 1.12 -0.48 22.98
CA MET A 69 0.18 -0.09 21.92
C MET A 69 -1.14 -0.85 21.98
N ALA A 70 -1.10 -2.15 22.24
CA ALA A 70 -2.29 -2.96 22.41
C ALA A 70 -3.12 -2.54 23.66
N ALA A 71 -2.46 -1.98 24.68
CA ALA A 71 -3.09 -1.50 25.89
C ALA A 71 -3.45 0.01 25.85
N SER A 72 -2.99 0.74 24.84
CA SER A 72 -3.20 2.18 24.72
C SER A 72 -4.67 2.50 24.48
N THR A 73 -5.18 3.44 25.26
CA THR A 73 -6.48 4.08 25.05
C THR A 73 -6.27 5.58 24.82
N LEU A 74 -7.26 6.25 24.21
CA LEU A 74 -7.16 7.69 24.01
C LEU A 74 -7.28 8.43 25.34
N ASP A 75 -6.20 9.09 25.77
CA ASP A 75 -6.18 10.02 26.90
C ASP A 75 -5.88 11.44 26.40
N LEU A 76 -6.92 12.26 26.24
CA LEU A 76 -6.79 13.63 25.75
C LEU A 76 -5.93 14.53 26.64
N ALA A 77 -5.73 14.16 27.91
CA ALA A 77 -4.91 14.90 28.85
C ALA A 77 -3.42 14.51 28.79
N ARG A 78 -3.07 13.43 28.07
CA ARG A 78 -1.72 12.89 27.98
C ARG A 78 -1.39 12.50 26.53
N PRO A 79 -1.28 13.47 25.61
CA PRO A 79 -0.88 13.18 24.25
C PRO A 79 0.50 12.52 24.22
N PRO A 80 0.66 11.40 23.48
CA PRO A 80 1.95 10.74 23.34
C PRO A 80 2.93 11.58 22.51
N MET A 81 2.42 12.47 21.65
CA MET A 81 3.23 13.28 20.74
C MET A 81 2.78 14.75 20.70
N LEU A 82 3.75 15.64 20.64
CA LEU A 82 3.59 17.09 20.46
C LEU A 82 4.13 17.49 19.09
N LEU A 83 3.46 18.43 18.44
CA LEU A 83 3.82 18.91 17.11
C LEU A 83 4.31 20.35 17.22
N TYR A 84 5.53 20.61 16.77
CA TYR A 84 6.08 21.97 16.77
C TYR A 84 6.41 22.46 15.37
N VAL A 85 6.45 23.78 15.21
CA VAL A 85 7.13 24.44 14.09
C VAL A 85 8.26 25.32 14.62
N GLU A 86 9.27 25.52 13.80
CA GLU A 86 10.45 26.30 14.14
C GLU A 86 10.67 27.37 13.06
N ARG A 87 10.96 28.60 13.51
CA ARG A 87 11.41 29.68 12.64
C ARG A 87 12.36 30.59 13.42
N ASP A 88 13.53 30.85 12.85
CA ASP A 88 14.55 31.76 13.39
C ASP A 88 14.98 31.45 14.84
N GLY A 89 15.09 30.15 15.16
CA GLY A 89 15.39 29.61 16.49
C GLY A 89 14.19 29.52 17.43
N VAL A 90 13.01 29.94 17.02
CA VAL A 90 11.82 30.02 17.88
C VAL A 90 10.87 28.86 17.60
N TRP A 91 10.76 27.97 18.58
CA TRP A 91 9.84 26.83 18.57
C TRP A 91 8.43 27.25 19.01
N ARG A 92 7.42 26.82 18.27
CA ARG A 92 6.01 27.07 18.57
C ARG A 92 5.21 25.77 18.49
N LEU A 93 4.49 25.46 19.55
CA LEU A 93 3.58 24.32 19.58
C LEU A 93 2.43 24.58 18.58
N ALA A 94 2.21 23.62 17.69
CA ALA A 94 1.18 23.65 16.64
C ALA A 94 -0.04 22.83 17.05
N GLY A 95 0.19 21.65 17.62
CA GLY A 95 -0.84 20.68 17.94
C GLY A 95 -0.27 19.47 18.67
N VAL A 96 -1.06 18.39 18.69
CA VAL A 96 -0.68 17.10 19.26
C VAL A 96 -1.09 15.98 18.32
N GLU A 97 -0.48 14.82 18.50
CA GLU A 97 -0.84 13.60 17.79
C GLU A 97 -1.12 12.48 18.79
N TYR A 98 -2.17 11.70 18.51
CA TYR A 98 -2.52 10.50 19.25
C TYR A 98 -2.27 9.28 18.39
N ALA A 99 -1.60 8.28 18.95
CA ALA A 99 -1.36 6.99 18.32
C ALA A 99 -2.03 5.86 19.12
N LEU A 100 -2.78 5.00 18.42
CA LEU A 100 -3.49 3.84 18.96
C LEU A 100 -3.22 2.62 18.06
N ALA A 101 -3.39 1.40 18.57
CA ALA A 101 -3.18 0.19 17.76
C ALA A 101 -4.10 0.11 16.53
N ALA A 102 -5.32 0.65 16.62
CA ALA A 102 -6.28 0.72 15.52
C ALA A 102 -7.22 1.91 15.70
N PRO A 103 -7.92 2.37 14.64
CA PRO A 103 -8.88 3.46 14.75
C PRO A 103 -9.99 3.14 15.76
N PRO A 104 -10.25 4.00 16.75
CA PRO A 104 -11.24 3.75 17.79
C PRO A 104 -12.67 3.79 17.23
N ARG A 105 -13.54 2.89 17.72
CA ARG A 105 -14.96 2.84 17.39
C ARG A 105 -15.80 2.82 18.67
N PRO A 106 -16.69 3.81 18.91
CA PRO A 106 -16.95 5.00 18.09
C PRO A 106 -15.76 5.97 18.06
N ASN A 107 -15.68 6.82 17.03
CA ASN A 107 -14.61 7.82 16.91
C ASN A 107 -14.79 8.92 17.97
N PRO A 108 -13.86 9.07 18.93
CA PRO A 108 -13.95 10.07 19.99
C PRO A 108 -13.53 11.48 19.54
N LEU A 109 -12.98 11.62 18.34
CA LEU A 109 -12.60 12.89 17.71
C LEU A 109 -13.59 13.17 16.56
N PRO A 110 -14.60 14.05 16.75
CA PRO A 110 -15.66 14.23 15.77
C PRO A 110 -15.14 14.68 14.40
N GLY A 111 -15.37 13.86 13.37
CA GLY A 111 -14.95 14.17 11.99
C GLY A 111 -13.45 14.00 11.73
N ALA A 112 -12.68 13.47 12.69
CA ALA A 112 -11.27 13.15 12.46
C ALA A 112 -11.14 11.91 11.56
N GLU A 113 -10.27 12.00 10.55
CA GLU A 113 -9.83 10.84 9.79
C GLU A 113 -8.60 10.24 10.47
N TRP A 114 -8.79 9.08 11.08
CA TRP A 114 -7.68 8.28 11.62
C TRP A 114 -6.99 7.58 10.46
N HIS A 115 -5.71 7.86 10.26
CA HIS A 115 -4.92 7.24 9.21
C HIS A 115 -3.92 6.25 9.81
N GLN A 116 -3.53 5.27 9.00
CA GLN A 116 -2.58 4.26 9.41
C GLN A 116 -1.15 4.75 9.15
N HIS A 117 -0.34 4.65 10.18
CA HIS A 117 1.12 4.70 10.11
C HIS A 117 1.62 3.27 10.06
N GLU A 118 2.45 2.94 9.08
CA GLU A 118 3.00 1.60 8.94
C GLU A 118 4.09 1.29 9.97
N ALA A 119 4.51 0.03 10.04
CA ALA A 119 5.61 -0.37 10.89
C ALA A 119 6.93 0.10 10.28
N SER A 120 7.72 0.87 11.01
CA SER A 120 8.90 1.56 10.45
C SER A 120 10.11 1.51 11.37
N CYS A 121 11.30 1.44 10.75
CA CYS A 121 12.60 1.65 11.35
C CYS A 121 12.97 3.12 11.27
N HIS A 122 13.48 3.67 12.37
CA HIS A 122 13.89 5.06 12.51
C HIS A 122 15.41 5.16 12.62
N TYR A 123 15.98 6.19 12.00
CA TYR A 123 17.43 6.42 11.94
C TYR A 123 17.83 7.78 12.52
N ARG A 124 19.13 7.96 12.77
CA ARG A 124 19.66 9.11 13.52
C ARG A 124 19.36 10.48 12.88
N ASP A 125 19.19 10.54 11.58
CA ASP A 125 18.81 11.75 10.83
C ASP A 125 17.30 11.96 10.70
N TYR A 126 16.51 11.20 11.46
CA TYR A 126 15.04 11.24 11.45
C TYR A 126 14.39 10.73 10.16
N ARG A 127 15.15 10.03 9.32
CA ARG A 127 14.55 9.28 8.22
C ARG A 127 13.97 7.97 8.72
N GLU A 128 13.04 7.44 7.95
CA GLU A 128 12.33 6.20 8.24
C GLU A 128 12.46 5.22 7.07
N ALA A 129 12.42 3.93 7.38
CA ALA A 129 12.29 2.87 6.39
C ALA A 129 11.25 1.85 6.87
N PRO A 130 10.20 1.55 6.08
CA PRO A 130 9.21 0.53 6.42
C PRO A 130 9.85 -0.83 6.70
N ALA A 131 9.39 -1.50 7.76
CA ALA A 131 9.78 -2.86 8.08
C ALA A 131 8.70 -3.57 8.90
N PRO A 132 8.23 -4.76 8.48
CA PRO A 132 7.18 -5.48 9.21
C PRO A 132 7.57 -5.89 10.64
N ARG A 133 8.86 -6.08 10.91
CA ARG A 133 9.39 -6.50 12.21
C ARG A 133 10.70 -5.76 12.51
N ALA A 134 10.96 -5.53 13.79
CA ALA A 134 12.23 -4.94 14.25
C ALA A 134 13.48 -5.69 13.75
N ALA A 135 13.40 -7.01 13.58
CA ALA A 135 14.51 -7.83 13.08
C ALA A 135 14.84 -7.58 11.60
N ASP A 136 13.91 -6.97 10.86
CA ASP A 136 14.06 -6.66 9.44
C ASP A 136 14.71 -5.29 9.23
N CYS A 137 14.96 -4.52 10.30
CA CYS A 137 15.59 -3.21 10.21
C CYS A 137 17.06 -3.30 9.80
N PRO A 138 17.46 -2.64 8.69
CA PRO A 138 18.86 -2.41 8.37
C PRO A 138 19.59 -1.74 9.54
N THR A 139 20.84 -2.12 9.77
CA THR A 139 21.67 -1.46 10.81
C THR A 139 21.99 0.00 10.48
N LYS A 140 21.81 0.39 9.21
CA LYS A 140 21.99 1.76 8.71
C LYS A 140 20.93 2.09 7.64
N HIS A 141 20.55 3.36 7.56
CA HIS A 141 19.61 3.83 6.56
C HIS A 141 20.19 3.60 5.16
N PRO A 142 19.42 3.07 4.19
CA PRO A 142 19.97 2.75 2.87
C PRO A 142 20.51 3.96 2.10
N GLU A 143 19.77 5.08 2.11
CA GLU A 143 20.22 6.32 1.44
C GLU A 143 21.21 7.16 2.26
N SER A 144 20.90 7.48 3.53
CA SER A 144 21.73 8.40 4.32
C SER A 144 22.88 7.72 5.06
N ASN A 145 22.90 6.39 5.14
CA ASN A 145 23.91 5.60 5.86
C ASN A 145 23.98 5.89 7.38
N GLU A 146 22.94 6.52 7.93
CA GLU A 146 22.82 6.85 9.36
C GLU A 146 22.40 5.62 10.18
N PRO A 147 22.88 5.47 11.42
CA PRO A 147 22.64 4.28 12.21
C PRO A 147 21.17 4.15 12.62
N PHE A 148 20.71 2.90 12.67
CA PHE A 148 19.41 2.52 13.22
C PHE A 148 19.28 2.98 14.68
N VAL A 149 18.09 3.48 15.03
CA VAL A 149 17.76 3.98 16.37
C VAL A 149 16.69 3.11 17.02
N LEU A 150 15.53 2.98 16.39
CA LEU A 150 14.39 2.25 16.95
C LEU A 150 13.45 1.75 15.86
N TRP A 151 12.59 0.80 16.22
CA TRP A 151 11.51 0.33 15.37
C TRP A 151 10.20 0.41 16.14
N HIS A 152 9.09 0.66 15.44
CA HIS A 152 7.75 0.56 15.99
C HIS A 152 6.81 -0.28 15.09
N PRO A 153 5.78 -0.92 15.67
CA PRO A 153 4.73 -1.57 14.88
C PRO A 153 3.86 -0.53 14.16
N ALA A 154 2.99 -1.00 13.26
CA ALA A 154 1.98 -0.16 12.64
C ALA A 154 0.95 0.32 13.68
N PHE A 155 0.38 1.50 13.44
CA PHE A 155 -0.60 2.12 14.33
C PHE A 155 -1.52 3.11 13.61
N ALA A 156 -2.64 3.44 14.22
CA ALA A 156 -3.54 4.50 13.75
C ALA A 156 -3.24 5.80 14.46
N VAL A 157 -3.20 6.92 13.74
CA VAL A 157 -3.02 8.24 14.32
C VAL A 157 -4.09 9.24 13.93
N ALA A 158 -4.26 10.23 14.80
CA ALA A 158 -5.05 11.41 14.54
C ALA A 158 -4.39 12.65 15.15
N HIS A 159 -4.44 13.74 14.40
CA HIS A 159 -3.92 15.04 14.83
C HIS A 159 -5.01 15.88 15.50
N VAL A 160 -4.60 16.70 16.46
CA VAL A 160 -5.44 17.75 17.06
C VAL A 160 -4.68 19.08 17.00
N TRP A 161 -5.11 19.95 16.10
CA TRP A 161 -4.52 21.27 15.83
C TRP A 161 -4.97 22.31 16.87
N ALA A 162 -4.52 22.12 18.11
CA ALA A 162 -4.96 22.91 19.25
C ALA A 162 -4.43 24.36 19.27
N TRP A 163 -3.25 24.62 18.71
CA TRP A 163 -2.53 25.89 18.92
C TRP A 163 -2.36 26.73 17.66
N ILE A 164 -2.01 26.10 16.54
CA ILE A 164 -2.04 26.73 15.21
C ILE A 164 -3.27 26.20 14.49
N PRO A 165 -4.33 27.01 14.29
CA PRO A 165 -5.56 26.55 13.66
C PRO A 165 -5.30 25.99 12.26
N SER A 166 -5.92 24.85 11.96
CA SER A 166 -5.96 24.31 10.60
C SER A 166 -7.15 24.87 9.82
N PRO A 167 -6.96 25.38 8.59
CA PRO A 167 -8.06 25.81 7.73
C PRO A 167 -9.06 24.70 7.39
N ASP A 168 -8.63 23.45 7.45
CA ASP A 168 -9.41 22.27 7.07
C ASP A 168 -10.14 21.62 8.25
N GLY A 169 -10.04 22.23 9.43
CA GLY A 169 -10.68 21.78 10.67
C GLY A 169 -9.68 21.29 11.73
N PRO A 170 -10.08 21.28 13.02
CA PRO A 170 -9.17 21.01 14.12
C PRO A 170 -8.59 19.59 14.16
N PHE A 171 -9.16 18.67 13.38
CA PHE A 171 -8.74 17.27 13.30
C PHE A 171 -8.39 16.83 11.87
N SER A 172 -8.12 17.79 10.98
CA SER A 172 -7.63 17.46 9.64
C SER A 172 -6.33 16.67 9.71
N GLU A 173 -6.10 15.75 8.78
CA GLU A 173 -4.85 14.96 8.73
C GLU A 173 -3.64 15.89 8.71
N GLU A 174 -3.64 16.89 7.84
CA GLU A 174 -2.56 17.86 7.71
C GLU A 174 -3.02 19.27 8.07
N ASN A 175 -2.08 20.16 8.36
CA ASN A 175 -2.35 21.58 8.55
C ASN A 175 -1.63 22.42 7.50
N ARG A 176 -2.40 22.85 6.48
CA ARG A 176 -1.89 23.70 5.40
C ARG A 176 -1.34 25.04 5.88
N ALA A 177 -1.72 25.53 7.06
CA ALA A 177 -1.15 26.75 7.64
C ALA A 177 0.34 26.58 8.03
N LEU A 178 0.85 25.35 8.14
CA LEU A 178 2.26 25.10 8.45
C LEU A 178 3.17 25.09 7.20
N ALA A 179 2.63 25.20 5.99
CA ALA A 179 3.43 25.21 4.76
C ALA A 179 4.58 26.25 4.74
N PRO A 180 4.42 27.48 5.27
CA PRO A 180 5.50 28.47 5.32
C PRO A 180 6.68 28.11 6.24
N TYR A 181 6.60 27.03 7.02
CA TYR A 181 7.71 26.51 7.83
C TYR A 181 8.54 25.48 7.06
N GLY A 182 8.19 25.19 5.81
CA GLY A 182 8.89 24.24 4.96
C GLY A 182 8.66 22.80 5.44
N GLY A 183 9.72 22.01 5.35
CA GLY A 183 9.71 20.60 5.70
C GLY A 183 9.78 19.68 4.50
N MET A 184 10.27 18.48 4.75
CA MET A 184 10.20 17.39 3.78
C MET A 184 8.73 17.06 3.57
N PRO A 185 8.23 16.95 2.33
CA PRO A 185 6.86 16.50 2.09
C PRO A 185 6.60 15.21 2.87
N ARG A 186 5.63 15.22 3.80
CA ARG A 186 5.07 13.96 4.29
C ARG A 186 4.47 13.27 3.07
N ALA A 187 4.91 12.06 2.77
CA ALA A 187 4.22 11.24 1.79
C ALA A 187 2.82 10.96 2.34
N PRO A 188 1.75 11.46 1.71
CA PRO A 188 0.39 11.43 2.25
C PRO A 188 -0.04 9.97 2.44
N GLY A 189 -0.13 9.48 3.68
CA GLY A 189 -0.36 8.05 3.98
C GLY A 189 0.48 7.13 3.10
N HIS A 190 1.81 7.28 3.13
CA HIS A 190 2.78 6.56 2.29
C HIS A 190 2.23 5.75 1.08
N PRO A 191 2.00 6.39 -0.08
CA PRO A 191 2.76 6.06 -1.26
C PRO A 191 4.16 6.63 -1.02
N HIS A 192 4.99 5.90 -0.30
CA HIS A 192 6.43 6.15 -0.34
C HIS A 192 6.89 5.89 -1.79
N PRO A 193 7.92 6.61 -2.31
CA PRO A 193 8.82 5.95 -3.26
C PRO A 193 9.24 4.66 -2.57
N ARG A 194 8.84 3.52 -3.16
CA ARG A 194 9.01 2.18 -2.58
C ARG A 194 10.31 2.09 -1.78
N SER A 195 10.26 1.58 -0.56
CA SER A 195 11.48 1.32 0.22
C SER A 195 12.48 0.53 -0.64
N GLU A 196 13.80 0.63 -0.43
CA GLU A 196 14.75 -0.21 -1.20
C GLU A 196 14.37 -1.70 -1.17
N THR A 197 13.78 -2.14 -0.05
CA THR A 197 13.20 -3.47 0.11
C THR A 197 11.95 -3.71 -0.73
N GLU A 198 11.02 -2.76 -0.84
CA GLU A 198 9.86 -2.84 -1.75
C GLU A 198 10.27 -2.73 -3.22
N LEU A 199 11.24 -1.88 -3.55
CA LEU A 199 11.85 -1.80 -4.88
C LEU A 199 12.52 -3.12 -5.23
N ALA A 200 13.32 -3.67 -4.33
CA ALA A 200 13.97 -4.96 -4.54
C ALA A 200 12.94 -6.10 -4.62
N TYR A 201 11.92 -6.09 -3.76
CA TYR A 201 10.86 -7.08 -3.78
C TYR A 201 10.05 -7.00 -5.07
N SER A 202 9.60 -5.80 -5.47
CA SER A 202 8.93 -5.53 -6.74
C SER A 202 9.79 -5.95 -7.93
N GLN A 203 11.07 -5.57 -7.97
CA GLN A 203 11.98 -6.00 -9.03
C GLN A 203 12.11 -7.52 -9.09
N VAL A 204 12.28 -8.19 -7.95
CA VAL A 204 12.39 -9.65 -7.89
C VAL A 204 11.10 -10.31 -8.35
N THR A 205 9.92 -9.86 -7.88
CA THR A 205 8.64 -10.44 -8.28
C THR A 205 8.35 -10.23 -9.76
N HIS A 206 8.64 -9.06 -10.33
CA HIS A 206 8.54 -8.81 -11.78
C HIS A 206 9.52 -9.69 -12.57
N ARG A 207 10.78 -9.85 -12.12
CA ARG A 207 11.75 -10.72 -12.81
C ARG A 207 11.38 -12.20 -12.73
N VAL A 208 10.86 -12.66 -11.60
CA VAL A 208 10.33 -14.02 -11.44
C VAL A 208 9.15 -14.22 -12.38
N ALA A 209 8.20 -13.28 -12.44
CA ALA A 209 7.10 -13.29 -13.40
C ALA A 209 7.60 -13.36 -14.84
N GLY A 210 8.64 -12.58 -15.18
CA GLY A 210 9.30 -12.61 -16.49
C GLY A 210 9.85 -13.99 -16.85
N GLY A 211 10.62 -14.60 -15.93
CA GLY A 211 11.14 -15.96 -16.10
C GLY A 211 10.04 -17.02 -16.28
N VAL A 212 8.97 -16.93 -15.49
CA VAL A 212 7.82 -17.83 -15.62
C VAL A 212 7.12 -17.66 -16.96
N LEU A 213 6.89 -16.43 -17.43
CA LEU A 213 6.26 -16.19 -18.73
C LEU A 213 7.14 -16.63 -19.90
N LEU A 214 8.47 -16.51 -19.80
CA LEU A 214 9.38 -17.08 -20.80
C LEU A 214 9.27 -18.61 -20.86
N LEU A 215 9.20 -19.28 -19.71
CA LEU A 215 8.93 -20.72 -19.66
C LEU A 215 7.58 -21.05 -20.32
N VAL A 216 6.53 -20.30 -20.01
CA VAL A 216 5.21 -20.48 -20.63
C VAL A 216 5.27 -20.27 -22.15
N ALA A 217 5.98 -19.26 -22.64
CA ALA A 217 6.15 -19.00 -24.06
C ALA A 217 6.84 -20.17 -24.77
N VAL A 218 7.93 -20.71 -24.18
CA VAL A 218 8.64 -21.88 -24.69
C VAL A 218 7.73 -23.11 -24.70
N LEU A 219 7.01 -23.38 -23.60
CA LEU A 219 6.10 -24.51 -23.52
C LEU A 219 4.95 -24.39 -24.53
N THR A 220 4.40 -23.19 -24.71
CA THR A 220 3.34 -22.91 -25.68
C THR A 220 3.83 -23.08 -27.12
N ALA A 221 5.03 -22.60 -27.44
CA ALA A 221 5.66 -22.80 -28.75
C ALA A 221 5.97 -24.28 -29.00
N TRP A 222 6.49 -24.97 -27.98
CA TRP A 222 6.72 -26.41 -28.00
C TRP A 222 5.40 -27.12 -28.31
N GLU A 223 4.35 -26.92 -27.50
CA GLU A 223 2.99 -27.44 -27.66
C GLU A 223 2.40 -27.15 -29.04
N ALA A 224 2.61 -25.94 -29.57
CA ALA A 224 2.15 -25.53 -30.88
C ALA A 224 2.90 -26.22 -32.02
N TRP A 225 4.18 -26.59 -31.87
CA TRP A 225 4.99 -27.13 -32.96
C TRP A 225 4.49 -28.49 -33.47
N ARG A 226 4.02 -29.37 -32.57
CA ARG A 226 3.50 -30.72 -32.90
C ARG A 226 2.28 -31.05 -32.04
N PRO A 227 1.28 -31.78 -32.58
CA PRO A 227 0.15 -32.24 -31.77
C PRO A 227 0.62 -33.05 -30.56
N ARG A 228 0.08 -32.73 -29.38
CA ARG A 228 0.34 -33.45 -28.13
C ARG A 228 -0.95 -33.99 -27.57
N ARG A 229 -0.86 -35.13 -26.89
CA ARG A 229 -1.97 -35.69 -26.12
C ARG A 229 -1.92 -35.14 -24.70
N PHE A 230 -3.07 -35.05 -24.07
CA PHE A 230 -3.16 -34.78 -22.63
C PHE A 230 -2.36 -35.83 -21.83
N PRO A 231 -1.61 -35.44 -20.79
CA PRO A 231 -1.51 -34.10 -20.18
C PRO A 231 -0.47 -33.16 -20.83
N TRP A 232 0.32 -33.65 -21.80
CA TRP A 232 1.43 -32.91 -22.41
C TRP A 232 1.00 -31.71 -23.27
N SER A 233 -0.26 -31.64 -23.68
CA SER A 233 -0.87 -30.48 -24.34
C SER A 233 -1.36 -29.40 -23.36
N ALA A 234 -1.16 -29.59 -22.05
CA ALA A 234 -1.63 -28.69 -21.00
C ALA A 234 -0.49 -28.25 -20.06
N LEU A 235 0.78 -28.40 -20.43
CA LEU A 235 1.90 -27.99 -19.59
C LEU A 235 1.93 -26.47 -19.43
N SER A 236 1.81 -25.72 -20.52
CA SER A 236 1.73 -24.25 -20.48
C SER A 236 0.58 -23.77 -19.59
N SER A 237 -0.58 -24.44 -19.73
CA SER A 237 -1.77 -24.18 -18.95
C SER A 237 -1.58 -24.45 -17.45
N THR A 238 -0.88 -25.54 -17.12
CA THR A 238 -0.55 -25.88 -15.73
C THR A 238 0.36 -24.83 -15.11
N VAL A 239 1.40 -24.38 -15.83
CA VAL A 239 2.29 -23.31 -15.36
C VAL A 239 1.52 -22.01 -15.15
N PHE A 240 0.60 -21.64 -16.04
CA PHE A 240 -0.28 -20.48 -15.85
C PHE A 240 -1.15 -20.57 -14.58
N VAL A 241 -1.71 -21.74 -14.28
CA VAL A 241 -2.48 -21.95 -13.03
C VAL A 241 -1.59 -21.73 -11.82
N LEU A 242 -0.43 -22.39 -11.78
CA LEU A 242 0.52 -22.26 -10.67
C LEU A 242 1.00 -20.82 -10.51
N PHE A 243 1.22 -20.12 -11.63
CA PHE A 243 1.63 -18.73 -11.62
C PHE A 243 0.55 -17.81 -11.04
N GLY A 244 -0.71 -17.96 -11.44
CA GLY A 244 -1.81 -17.20 -10.84
C GLY A 244 -1.98 -17.46 -9.33
N LEU A 245 -1.84 -18.72 -8.90
CA LEU A 245 -1.85 -19.09 -7.47
C LEU A 245 -0.66 -18.50 -6.70
N TYR A 246 0.50 -18.38 -7.33
CA TYR A 246 1.68 -17.72 -6.78
C TYR A 246 1.45 -16.20 -6.64
N LEU A 247 0.92 -15.55 -7.68
CA LEU A 247 0.72 -14.10 -7.68
C LEU A 247 -0.25 -13.62 -6.61
N ILE A 248 -1.36 -14.33 -6.37
CA ILE A 248 -2.40 -13.90 -5.42
C ILE A 248 -1.81 -13.46 -4.07
N PRO A 249 -0.95 -14.24 -3.41
CA PRO A 249 -0.37 -13.84 -2.13
C PRO A 249 1.01 -13.17 -2.21
N THR A 250 1.73 -13.21 -3.34
CA THR A 250 3.04 -12.54 -3.46
C THR A 250 2.98 -11.13 -4.03
N SER A 251 1.96 -10.77 -4.79
CA SER A 251 1.87 -9.42 -5.38
C SER A 251 1.80 -8.34 -4.31
N ASP A 252 1.13 -8.65 -3.21
CA ASP A 252 0.83 -7.76 -2.08
C ASP A 252 1.07 -8.56 -0.77
N PRO A 253 2.34 -8.79 -0.36
CA PRO A 253 2.67 -9.67 0.77
C PRO A 253 2.11 -9.16 2.12
N GLU A 254 1.79 -7.88 2.21
CA GLU A 254 1.14 -7.22 3.34
C GLU A 254 -0.38 -7.46 3.41
N SER A 255 -0.99 -7.83 2.28
CA SER A 255 -2.41 -8.10 2.17
C SER A 255 -2.76 -9.59 2.39
N TRP A 256 -4.04 -9.86 2.64
CA TRP A 256 -4.56 -11.23 2.71
C TRP A 256 -4.26 -12.01 1.40
N PRO A 257 -3.86 -13.30 1.45
CA PRO A 257 -3.94 -14.21 2.59
C PRO A 257 -2.65 -14.40 3.42
N TRP A 258 -1.48 -13.91 2.98
CA TRP A 258 -0.23 -14.10 3.74
C TRP A 258 0.07 -12.98 4.73
N GLY A 259 -0.31 -11.75 4.39
CA GLY A 259 -0.03 -10.59 5.20
C GLY A 259 -1.00 -10.36 6.35
N PRO A 260 -0.72 -9.35 7.20
CA PRO A 260 -1.58 -8.97 8.32
C PRO A 260 -2.94 -8.38 7.90
N GLY A 261 -3.08 -7.91 6.65
CA GLY A 261 -4.33 -7.33 6.15
C GLY A 261 -5.50 -8.33 6.15
N THR A 262 -6.72 -7.81 6.25
CA THR A 262 -7.94 -8.63 6.26
C THR A 262 -8.52 -8.86 4.86
N PHE A 263 -9.33 -9.91 4.69
CA PHE A 263 -9.99 -10.18 3.40
C PHE A 263 -10.85 -9.01 2.90
N MET A 264 -11.48 -8.26 3.81
CA MET A 264 -12.34 -7.13 3.45
C MET A 264 -11.54 -5.92 2.95
N GLU A 265 -10.30 -5.75 3.41
CA GLU A 265 -9.43 -4.63 3.01
C GLU A 265 -9.04 -4.69 1.53
N ILE A 266 -9.03 -5.89 0.93
CA ILE A 266 -8.83 -6.07 -0.52
C ILE A 266 -9.83 -5.22 -1.33
N PHE A 267 -11.05 -5.04 -0.84
CA PHE A 267 -12.09 -4.31 -1.57
C PHE A 267 -12.11 -2.81 -1.30
N THR A 268 -11.39 -2.36 -0.27
CA THR A 268 -11.30 -0.94 0.10
C THR A 268 -10.04 -0.29 -0.43
N ASP A 269 -8.99 -1.07 -0.71
CA ASP A 269 -7.77 -0.62 -1.37
C ASP A 269 -7.84 -0.91 -2.90
N PRO A 270 -7.95 0.14 -3.75
CA PRO A 270 -8.04 -0.04 -5.20
C PRO A 270 -6.79 -0.66 -5.84
N LEU A 271 -5.60 -0.44 -5.28
CA LEU A 271 -4.34 -0.95 -5.80
C LEU A 271 -4.25 -2.46 -5.55
N VAL A 272 -4.48 -2.87 -4.30
CA VAL A 272 -4.53 -4.30 -3.91
C VAL A 272 -5.64 -5.00 -4.70
N LEU A 273 -6.84 -4.41 -4.80
CA LEU A 273 -7.92 -4.97 -5.60
C LEU A 273 -7.50 -5.23 -7.05
N GLN A 274 -6.83 -4.25 -7.66
CA GLN A 274 -6.33 -4.36 -9.03
C GLN A 274 -5.31 -5.49 -9.16
N HIS A 275 -4.34 -5.61 -8.25
CA HIS A 275 -3.36 -6.70 -8.25
C HIS A 275 -4.02 -8.08 -8.12
N LYS A 276 -5.00 -8.23 -7.21
CA LYS A 276 -5.73 -9.50 -7.07
C LYS A 276 -6.50 -9.84 -8.34
N LEU A 277 -7.17 -8.87 -8.95
CA LEU A 277 -7.90 -9.08 -10.21
C LEU A 277 -6.96 -9.46 -11.37
N LEU A 278 -5.79 -8.81 -11.46
CA LEU A 278 -4.77 -9.15 -12.46
C LEU A 278 -4.16 -10.53 -12.23
N ALA A 279 -3.96 -10.95 -10.98
CA ALA A 279 -3.47 -12.30 -10.64
C ALA A 279 -4.45 -13.41 -11.05
N LEU A 280 -5.76 -13.13 -11.12
CA LEU A 280 -6.77 -14.08 -11.60
C LEU A 280 -6.73 -14.30 -13.11
N VAL A 281 -6.10 -13.42 -13.90
CA VAL A 281 -6.02 -13.54 -15.36
C VAL A 281 -5.18 -14.77 -15.79
N PRO A 282 -3.91 -14.94 -15.38
CA PRO A 282 -3.14 -16.13 -15.72
C PRO A 282 -3.78 -17.41 -15.16
N LEU A 283 -4.37 -17.36 -13.97
CA LEU A 283 -5.13 -18.48 -13.41
C LEU A 283 -6.27 -18.90 -14.33
N THR A 284 -7.07 -17.93 -14.79
CA THR A 284 -8.20 -18.17 -15.71
C THR A 284 -7.72 -18.73 -17.05
N TYR A 285 -6.62 -18.22 -17.59
CA TYR A 285 -6.02 -18.72 -18.84
C TYR A 285 -5.58 -20.18 -18.71
N GLY A 286 -4.89 -20.50 -17.61
CA GLY A 286 -4.45 -21.84 -17.32
C GLY A 286 -5.61 -22.82 -17.16
N VAL A 287 -6.65 -22.44 -16.41
CA VAL A 287 -7.85 -23.29 -16.23
C VAL A 287 -8.57 -23.52 -17.55
N ILE A 288 -8.84 -22.47 -18.33
CA ILE A 288 -9.51 -22.62 -19.64
C ILE A 288 -8.65 -23.48 -20.58
N GLY A 289 -7.34 -23.24 -20.63
CA GLY A 289 -6.40 -24.00 -21.46
C GLY A 289 -6.37 -25.48 -21.10
N ALA A 290 -6.25 -25.81 -19.81
CA ALA A 290 -6.23 -27.19 -19.33
C ALA A 290 -7.55 -27.92 -19.64
N LEU A 291 -8.69 -27.27 -19.37
CA LEU A 291 -10.01 -27.84 -19.67
C LEU A 291 -10.24 -28.06 -21.18
N ARG A 292 -9.70 -27.17 -22.03
CA ARG A 292 -9.72 -27.35 -23.48
C ARG A 292 -8.82 -28.49 -23.93
N SER A 293 -7.60 -28.58 -23.41
CA SER A 293 -6.66 -29.67 -23.72
C SER A 293 -7.17 -31.04 -23.24
N ALA A 294 -8.00 -31.07 -22.20
CA ALA A 294 -8.70 -32.26 -21.73
C ALA A 294 -9.99 -32.59 -22.53
N GLY A 295 -10.38 -31.74 -23.49
CA GLY A 295 -11.60 -31.93 -24.30
C GLY A 295 -12.92 -31.61 -23.59
N VAL A 296 -12.87 -31.03 -22.38
CA VAL A 296 -14.07 -30.69 -21.59
C VAL A 296 -14.79 -29.46 -22.17
N LEU A 297 -14.03 -28.45 -22.63
CA LEU A 297 -14.59 -27.22 -23.20
C LEU A 297 -14.61 -27.28 -24.74
N ALA A 298 -15.73 -27.74 -25.30
CA ALA A 298 -15.91 -27.86 -26.75
C ALA A 298 -16.49 -26.59 -27.44
N ARG A 299 -17.05 -25.65 -26.66
CA ARG A 299 -17.82 -24.51 -27.21
C ARG A 299 -16.93 -23.31 -27.60
N SER A 300 -17.29 -22.65 -28.70
CA SER A 300 -16.54 -21.53 -29.32
C SER A 300 -16.47 -20.24 -28.49
N TYR A 301 -17.31 -20.07 -27.46
CA TYR A 301 -17.34 -18.82 -26.67
C TYR A 301 -16.07 -18.60 -25.82
N TRP A 302 -15.43 -19.68 -25.36
CA TRP A 302 -14.20 -19.60 -24.56
C TRP A 302 -13.03 -18.96 -25.31
N TYR A 303 -13.10 -18.97 -26.64
CA TYR A 303 -12.10 -18.33 -27.48
C TYR A 303 -12.22 -16.79 -27.50
N ALA A 304 -13.32 -16.22 -27.01
CA ALA A 304 -13.45 -14.78 -26.82
C ALA A 304 -13.00 -14.34 -25.43
N VAL A 305 -13.10 -15.21 -24.41
CA VAL A 305 -12.76 -14.87 -23.02
C VAL A 305 -11.29 -14.50 -22.86
N VAL A 306 -10.38 -15.33 -23.37
CA VAL A 306 -8.93 -15.09 -23.29
C VAL A 306 -8.52 -13.73 -23.90
N PRO A 307 -8.83 -13.43 -25.18
CA PRO A 307 -8.43 -12.14 -25.76
C PRO A 307 -9.15 -10.94 -25.14
N THR A 308 -10.40 -11.08 -24.67
CA THR A 308 -11.08 -9.99 -23.94
C THR A 308 -10.36 -9.69 -22.62
N LEU A 309 -10.04 -10.70 -21.82
CA LEU A 309 -9.29 -10.52 -20.59
C LEU A 309 -7.89 -9.92 -20.85
N ALA A 310 -7.24 -10.28 -21.97
CA ALA A 310 -5.93 -9.73 -22.33
C ALA A 310 -6.03 -8.22 -22.59
N ILE A 311 -7.07 -7.79 -23.32
CA ILE A 311 -7.33 -6.39 -23.62
C ILE A 311 -7.69 -5.63 -22.34
N LEU A 312 -8.57 -6.16 -21.50
CA LEU A 312 -8.99 -5.48 -20.27
C LEU A 312 -7.83 -5.36 -19.26
N ALA A 313 -7.08 -6.45 -19.06
CA ALA A 313 -5.90 -6.43 -18.20
C ALA A 313 -4.86 -5.44 -18.74
N GLY A 314 -4.59 -5.49 -20.05
CA GLY A 314 -3.66 -4.57 -20.70
C GLY A 314 -4.09 -3.10 -20.60
N ALA A 315 -5.39 -2.81 -20.78
CA ALA A 315 -5.94 -1.46 -20.62
C ALA A 315 -5.82 -0.96 -19.18
N SER A 316 -6.01 -1.84 -18.19
CA SER A 316 -5.88 -1.46 -16.78
C SER A 316 -4.45 -1.04 -16.39
N LEU A 317 -3.42 -1.53 -17.09
CA LEU A 317 -2.03 -1.15 -16.83
C LEU A 317 -1.70 0.31 -17.21
N PHE A 318 -2.52 0.96 -18.05
CA PHE A 318 -2.36 2.39 -18.37
C PHE A 318 -2.84 3.31 -17.24
N VAL A 319 -3.62 2.77 -16.31
CA VAL A 319 -4.13 3.48 -15.14
C VAL A 319 -3.60 2.89 -13.84
N HIS A 320 -2.55 2.07 -13.94
CA HIS A 320 -1.91 1.42 -12.81
C HIS A 320 -0.73 2.27 -12.34
N PHE A 321 -0.85 2.83 -11.13
CA PHE A 321 0.15 3.69 -10.51
C PHE A 321 0.44 3.16 -9.11
N HIS A 322 1.71 2.90 -8.82
CA HIS A 322 2.13 2.45 -7.49
C HIS A 322 2.03 3.56 -6.44
N ASP A 323 2.08 4.83 -6.87
CA ASP A 323 2.01 6.00 -5.99
C ASP A 323 0.62 6.68 -5.98
N GLY A 324 -0.40 6.03 -6.57
CA GLY A 324 -1.78 6.54 -6.63
C GLY A 324 -1.99 7.83 -7.44
N ARG A 325 -0.97 8.32 -8.14
CA ARG A 325 -1.00 9.54 -8.96
C ARG A 325 -0.46 9.28 -10.37
N PHE A 326 -1.02 9.98 -11.36
CA PHE A 326 -0.49 9.93 -12.73
C PHE A 326 0.87 10.65 -12.80
N HIS A 327 1.92 9.90 -13.10
CA HIS A 327 3.24 10.44 -13.45
C HIS A 327 3.83 9.64 -14.62
N VAL A 328 4.50 10.33 -15.54
CA VAL A 328 5.17 9.71 -16.68
C VAL A 328 6.64 9.47 -16.31
N ASP A 329 6.90 8.31 -15.72
CA ASP A 329 8.22 7.86 -15.30
C ASP A 329 8.60 6.52 -15.96
N ALA A 330 9.79 6.00 -15.65
CA ALA A 330 10.27 4.74 -16.22
C ALA A 330 9.35 3.56 -15.85
N ILE A 331 8.73 3.61 -14.66
CA ILE A 331 7.78 2.61 -14.18
C ILE A 331 6.52 2.64 -15.06
N TYR A 332 5.92 3.81 -15.26
CA TYR A 332 4.77 3.98 -16.14
C TYR A 332 5.07 3.52 -17.58
N LEU A 333 6.23 3.85 -18.14
CA LEU A 333 6.60 3.42 -19.49
C LEU A 333 6.70 1.90 -19.62
N GLN A 334 7.22 1.22 -18.60
CA GLN A 334 7.29 -0.24 -18.56
C GLN A 334 5.88 -0.85 -18.44
N HIS A 335 5.01 -0.31 -17.59
CA HIS A 335 3.62 -0.75 -17.47
C HIS A 335 2.81 -0.47 -18.74
N ALA A 336 3.03 0.65 -19.41
CA ALA A 336 2.44 0.95 -20.70
C ALA A 336 2.92 -0.02 -21.79
N ALA A 337 4.21 -0.39 -21.79
CA ALA A 337 4.76 -1.40 -22.70
C ALA A 337 4.14 -2.79 -22.44
N MET A 338 3.99 -3.20 -21.18
CA MET A 338 3.26 -4.40 -20.78
C MET A 338 1.79 -4.34 -21.26
N GLY A 339 1.11 -3.23 -20.98
CA GLY A 339 -0.28 -2.99 -21.37
C GLY A 339 -0.49 -3.09 -22.88
N LEU A 340 0.36 -2.43 -23.65
CA LEU A 340 0.33 -2.47 -25.11
C LEU A 340 0.59 -3.89 -25.64
N THR A 341 1.54 -4.61 -25.06
CA THR A 341 1.84 -6.02 -25.42
C THR A 341 0.63 -6.91 -25.19
N SER A 342 -0.07 -6.74 -24.06
CA SER A 342 -1.28 -7.51 -23.74
C SER A 342 -2.46 -7.17 -24.66
N ILE A 343 -2.68 -5.89 -24.95
CA ILE A 343 -3.72 -5.44 -25.90
C ILE A 343 -3.43 -5.98 -27.31
N ALA A 344 -2.17 -5.89 -27.76
CA ALA A 344 -1.76 -6.39 -29.06
C ALA A 344 -1.95 -7.90 -29.19
N ALA A 345 -1.66 -8.67 -28.12
CA ALA A 345 -1.91 -10.11 -28.08
C ALA A 345 -3.41 -10.44 -28.23
N GLY A 346 -4.28 -9.76 -27.48
CA GLY A 346 -5.73 -9.93 -27.58
C GLY A 346 -6.28 -9.53 -28.96
N ALA A 347 -5.80 -8.41 -29.51
CA ALA A 347 -6.16 -7.93 -30.84
C ALA A 347 -5.72 -8.90 -31.95
N LEU A 348 -4.51 -9.47 -31.84
CA LEU A 348 -3.99 -10.48 -32.78
C LEU A 348 -4.89 -11.72 -32.81
N ILE A 349 -5.36 -12.20 -31.66
CA ILE A 349 -6.30 -13.33 -31.61
C ILE A 349 -7.62 -12.96 -32.29
N PHE A 350 -8.19 -11.78 -32.03
CA PHE A 350 -9.43 -11.37 -32.68
C PHE A 350 -9.29 -11.17 -34.19
N ALA A 351 -8.20 -10.54 -34.65
CA ALA A 351 -7.94 -10.29 -36.05
C ALA A 351 -7.62 -11.60 -36.80
N GLY A 352 -6.74 -12.43 -36.25
CA GLY A 352 -6.34 -13.71 -36.85
C GLY A 352 -7.55 -14.61 -37.12
N ARG A 353 -8.50 -14.68 -36.20
CA ARG A 353 -9.71 -15.50 -36.38
C ARG A 353 -10.63 -15.05 -37.53
N ARG A 354 -10.46 -13.84 -38.05
CA ARG A 354 -11.22 -13.30 -39.19
C ARG A 354 -10.54 -13.52 -40.54
N THR A 355 -9.36 -14.13 -40.57
CA THR A 355 -8.54 -14.24 -41.79
C THR A 355 -8.18 -15.69 -42.10
N VAL A 356 -8.06 -16.02 -43.39
CA VAL A 356 -7.74 -17.38 -43.87
C VAL A 356 -6.34 -17.84 -43.43
N GLY A 357 -5.39 -16.93 -43.26
CA GLY A 357 -4.03 -17.22 -42.77
C GLY A 357 -3.84 -17.03 -41.26
N GLY A 358 -4.88 -16.64 -40.53
CA GLY A 358 -4.72 -16.19 -39.14
C GLY A 358 -4.50 -17.29 -38.13
N GLU A 359 -4.71 -18.56 -38.48
CA GLU A 359 -4.34 -19.69 -37.62
C GLU A 359 -2.82 -19.74 -37.38
N MET A 360 -2.02 -19.55 -38.44
CA MET A 360 -0.56 -19.51 -38.31
C MET A 360 -0.10 -18.28 -37.53
N LEU A 361 -0.78 -17.15 -37.74
CA LEU A 361 -0.55 -15.91 -37.00
C LEU A 361 -0.82 -16.08 -35.51
N ILE A 362 -1.91 -16.74 -35.12
CA ILE A 362 -2.24 -17.00 -33.71
C ILE A 362 -1.27 -18.03 -33.11
N ARG A 363 -0.98 -19.09 -33.85
CA ARG A 363 -0.11 -20.19 -33.41
C ARG A 363 1.27 -19.73 -32.98
N TRP A 364 1.85 -18.76 -33.70
CA TRP A 364 3.19 -18.24 -33.42
C TRP A 364 3.18 -16.87 -32.75
N GLY A 365 2.18 -16.02 -33.03
CA GLY A 365 2.05 -14.71 -32.42
C GLY A 365 1.71 -14.78 -30.93
N TRP A 366 0.91 -15.75 -30.49
CA TRP A 366 0.57 -15.92 -29.08
C TRP A 366 1.80 -16.21 -28.19
N PRO A 367 2.60 -17.27 -28.43
CA PRO A 367 3.83 -17.48 -27.66
C PRO A 367 4.84 -16.34 -27.87
N GLY A 368 4.85 -15.68 -29.04
CA GLY A 368 5.66 -14.49 -29.28
C GLY A 368 5.34 -13.33 -28.34
N PHE A 369 4.07 -12.99 -28.16
CA PHE A 369 3.64 -11.94 -27.24
C PHE A 369 3.82 -12.30 -25.77
N ILE A 370 3.58 -13.57 -25.39
CA ILE A 370 3.91 -14.03 -24.03
C ILE A 370 5.41 -13.87 -23.78
N GLY A 371 6.25 -14.25 -24.75
CA GLY A 371 7.70 -14.08 -24.68
C GLY A 371 8.11 -12.62 -24.57
N ALA A 372 7.49 -11.73 -25.35
CA ALA A 372 7.73 -10.28 -25.27
C ALA A 372 7.37 -9.71 -23.89
N MET A 373 6.21 -10.08 -23.34
CA MET A 373 5.81 -9.72 -21.97
C MET A 373 6.83 -10.25 -20.94
N GLY A 374 7.25 -11.50 -21.10
CA GLY A 374 8.27 -12.13 -20.25
C GLY A 374 9.60 -11.39 -20.28
N LEU A 375 10.04 -10.91 -21.45
CA LEU A 375 11.27 -10.11 -21.58
C LEU A 375 11.13 -8.73 -20.93
N ILE A 376 9.99 -8.04 -21.12
CA ILE A 376 9.74 -6.74 -20.48
C ILE A 376 9.84 -6.88 -18.96
N LEU A 377 9.21 -7.90 -18.40
CA LEU A 377 9.23 -8.19 -16.96
C LEU A 377 10.60 -8.66 -16.45
N LEU A 378 11.33 -9.47 -17.22
CA LEU A 378 12.66 -9.96 -16.85
C LEU A 378 13.68 -8.82 -16.77
N PHE A 379 13.53 -7.80 -17.61
CA PHE A 379 14.35 -6.60 -17.60
C PHE A 379 13.67 -5.43 -16.89
N TYR A 380 12.65 -5.71 -16.08
CA TYR A 380 12.00 -4.68 -15.27
C TYR A 380 13.01 -4.07 -14.29
N VAL A 381 13.00 -2.75 -14.24
CA VAL A 381 13.84 -1.95 -13.35
C VAL A 381 12.98 -0.87 -12.70
N GLU A 382 13.19 -0.72 -11.41
CA GLU A 382 12.56 0.30 -10.59
C GLU A 382 13.66 1.09 -9.89
N HIS A 383 13.61 2.42 -9.95
CA HIS A 383 14.69 3.30 -9.51
C HIS A 383 14.26 4.16 -8.34
#